data_AF-A0A9R0IF17-F1
#
_entry.id   AF-A0A9R0IF17-F1
#
_cell.length_a   1.000
_cell.length_b   1.000
_cell.length_c   1.000
_cell.angle_alpha   90.00
_cell.angle_beta   90.00
_cell.angle_gamma   90.00
#
_symmetry.space_group_name_H-M   'P 1'
#
loop_
_entity.id
_entity.type
_entity.pdbx_description
1 polymer ?
#
loop_
_entity_poly.entity_id
_entity_poly.type
_entity_poly.pdbx_seq_one_letter_code
_entity_poly.pdbx_strand_id
1 'polypeptide(L)'
;MGQRLSVATHLTAFPTNNYSTSFFSFEIHHDKVALYLNSGRNNDNYYKYSYWEFYSSQTRNITYIELASKGLEFFYDKYENFTQILSPYQEPVRFLSLDNDTGNLGLYDYSPYKDKFKASFQVLNTTCDLPLACSSYGICTFSKTCSCIKLLTRDQDTTNDDCNEGLFIGNLCGKGLRRDSSSLQHIAGCLVQK
;
A
#
# COMPACT_ATOMS: atom_id res chain seq x y z
N MET A 1 -1.63 24.60 -16.68
CA MET A 1 -2.58 24.48 -15.56
C MET A 1 -2.27 23.18 -14.84
N GLY A 2 -1.99 23.26 -13.55
CA GLY A 2 -1.73 22.11 -12.67
C GLY A 2 -3.00 21.75 -11.88
N GLN A 3 -3.22 20.45 -11.67
CA GLN A 3 -4.30 19.99 -10.79
C GLN A 3 -3.92 20.29 -9.33
N ARG A 4 -4.82 20.95 -8.60
CA ARG A 4 -4.64 21.22 -7.16
C ARG A 4 -5.57 20.33 -6.34
N LEU A 5 -5.03 19.67 -5.33
CA LEU A 5 -5.77 18.81 -4.41
C LEU A 5 -5.60 19.34 -2.99
N SER A 6 -6.70 19.77 -2.36
CA SER A 6 -6.68 20.27 -0.99
C SER A 6 -6.58 19.13 0.02
N VAL A 7 -6.19 19.42 1.26
CA VAL A 7 -6.34 18.48 2.37
C VAL A 7 -7.77 17.93 2.43
N ALA A 8 -7.90 16.67 2.88
CA ALA A 8 -9.13 15.87 2.86
C ALA A 8 -9.62 15.46 1.45
N THR A 9 -8.85 15.75 0.39
CA THR A 9 -9.11 15.14 -0.92
C THR A 9 -8.68 13.68 -0.87
N HIS A 10 -9.58 12.78 -1.29
CA HIS A 10 -9.29 11.35 -1.42
C HIS A 10 -9.44 10.94 -2.89
N LEU A 11 -8.41 10.32 -3.45
CA LEU A 11 -8.52 9.63 -4.73
C LEU A 11 -8.69 8.15 -4.44
N THR A 12 -9.71 7.52 -5.02
CA THR A 12 -9.99 6.10 -4.80
C THR A 12 -9.85 5.32 -6.09
N ALA A 13 -9.35 4.08 -5.97
CA ALA A 13 -9.26 3.14 -7.07
C ALA A 13 -9.77 1.78 -6.61
N PHE A 14 -10.64 1.18 -7.42
CA PHE A 14 -11.30 -0.08 -7.11
C PHE A 14 -10.70 -1.18 -7.99
N PRO A 15 -10.16 -2.27 -7.41
CA PRO A 15 -9.69 -3.42 -8.15
C PRO A 15 -10.71 -3.91 -9.16
N THR A 16 -10.24 -4.21 -10.37
CA THR A 16 -11.10 -4.63 -11.49
C THR A 16 -11.74 -6.01 -11.25
N ASN A 17 -11.29 -6.75 -10.23
CA ASN A 17 -11.85 -8.05 -9.87
C ASN A 17 -13.12 -7.90 -9.01
N ASN A 18 -14.26 -8.34 -9.56
CA ASN A 18 -15.60 -8.21 -8.96
C ASN A 18 -15.82 -8.85 -7.57
N TYR A 19 -14.82 -9.51 -6.97
CA TYR A 19 -14.94 -10.21 -5.69
C TYR A 19 -14.32 -9.45 -4.51
N SER A 20 -13.61 -8.35 -4.75
CA SER A 20 -12.95 -7.59 -3.69
C SER A 20 -13.90 -6.53 -3.12
N THR A 21 -14.17 -6.60 -1.82
CA THR A 21 -14.80 -5.49 -1.07
C THR A 21 -13.79 -4.40 -0.69
N SER A 22 -12.54 -4.55 -1.14
CA SER A 22 -11.41 -3.71 -0.76
C SER A 22 -11.05 -2.75 -1.89
N PHE A 23 -10.59 -1.55 -1.53
CA PHE A 23 -10.20 -0.51 -2.49
C PHE A 23 -8.99 0.28 -1.99
N PHE A 24 -8.29 0.91 -2.92
CA PHE A 24 -7.14 1.76 -2.62
C PHE A 24 -7.58 3.21 -2.47
N SER A 25 -6.96 3.95 -1.56
CA SER A 25 -7.10 5.39 -1.49
C SER A 25 -5.76 6.10 -1.36
N PHE A 26 -5.62 7.23 -2.05
CA PHE A 26 -4.62 8.25 -1.79
C PHE A 26 -5.28 9.37 -1.02
N GLU A 27 -4.75 9.68 0.17
CA GLU A 27 -5.35 10.64 1.10
C GLU A 27 -4.33 11.71 1.50
N ILE A 28 -4.81 12.95 1.60
CA ILE A 28 -4.03 14.11 1.99
C ILE A 28 -4.46 14.54 3.38
N HIS A 29 -3.58 14.36 4.36
CA HIS A 29 -3.73 14.85 5.72
C HIS A 29 -2.90 16.12 5.94
N HIS A 30 -3.06 16.74 7.10
CA HIS A 30 -2.31 17.95 7.45
C HIS A 30 -0.82 17.65 7.68
N ASP A 31 -0.47 16.49 8.21
CA ASP A 31 0.89 16.13 8.59
C ASP A 31 1.58 15.22 7.55
N LYS A 32 0.80 14.55 6.71
CA LYS A 32 1.29 13.58 5.72
C LYS A 32 0.37 13.42 4.52
N VAL A 33 0.90 12.80 3.47
CA VAL A 33 0.11 12.10 2.45
C VAL A 33 0.36 10.61 2.57
N ALA A 34 -0.66 9.80 2.28
CA ALA A 34 -0.57 8.37 2.47
C ALA A 34 -1.38 7.59 1.44
N LEU A 35 -0.97 6.34 1.23
CA LEU A 35 -1.70 5.35 0.47
C LEU A 35 -2.26 4.28 1.41
N TYR A 36 -3.54 4.00 1.26
CA TYR A 36 -4.28 3.09 2.11
C TYR A 36 -4.92 1.96 1.32
N LEU A 37 -4.81 0.75 1.87
CA LEU A 37 -5.69 -0.37 1.53
C LEU A 37 -6.86 -0.35 2.51
N ASN A 38 -8.06 -0.13 1.97
CA ASN A 38 -9.30 -0.14 2.73
C ASN A 38 -9.92 -1.53 2.54
N SER A 39 -10.02 -2.32 3.60
CA SER A 39 -10.49 -3.71 3.52
C SER A 39 -11.27 -4.09 4.77
N GLY A 40 -12.28 -4.94 4.62
CA GLY A 40 -13.14 -5.36 5.73
C GLY A 40 -13.98 -4.19 6.26
N ARG A 41 -15.31 -4.34 6.20
CA ARG A 41 -16.23 -3.30 6.63
C ARG A 41 -16.68 -3.57 8.06
N ASN A 42 -16.60 -2.56 8.93
CA ASN A 42 -17.21 -2.56 10.25
C ASN A 42 -18.19 -1.38 10.34
N ASN A 43 -19.49 -1.67 10.34
CA ASN A 43 -20.57 -0.69 10.19
C ASN A 43 -20.34 0.20 8.94
N ASP A 44 -19.91 1.45 9.15
CA ASP A 44 -19.69 2.46 8.11
C ASP A 44 -18.22 2.75 7.81
N ASN A 45 -17.28 2.08 8.47
CA ASN A 45 -15.85 2.29 8.30
C ASN A 45 -15.15 1.04 7.76
N TYR A 46 -14.12 1.24 6.94
CA TYR A 46 -13.22 0.19 6.49
C TYR A 46 -12.01 0.10 7.43
N TYR A 47 -11.45 -1.10 7.62
CA TYR A 47 -10.11 -1.18 8.20
C TYR A 47 -9.10 -0.62 7.19
N LYS A 48 -8.38 0.43 7.60
CA LYS A 48 -7.38 1.09 6.78
C LYS A 48 -5.99 0.60 7.17
N TYR A 49 -5.25 0.08 6.21
CA TYR A 49 -3.84 -0.23 6.35
C TYR A 49 -3.02 0.73 5.48
N SER A 50 -2.14 1.51 6.11
CA SER A 50 -1.22 2.41 5.43
C SER A 50 -0.02 1.61 4.94
N TYR A 51 0.18 1.54 3.63
CA TYR A 51 1.33 0.83 3.04
C TYR A 51 2.39 1.77 2.49
N TRP A 52 2.10 3.07 2.42
CA TRP A 52 3.09 4.09 2.11
C TRP A 52 2.68 5.43 2.71
N GLU A 53 3.65 6.15 3.25
CA GLU A 53 3.44 7.46 3.87
C GLU A 53 4.59 8.41 3.51
N PHE A 54 4.24 9.65 3.24
CA PHE A 54 5.19 10.74 3.10
C PHE A 54 4.81 11.85 4.06
N TYR A 55 5.63 12.03 5.09
CA TYR A 55 5.43 13.03 6.12
C TYR A 55 5.94 14.40 5.65
N SER A 56 5.15 15.41 5.95
CA SER A 56 5.64 16.79 5.98
C SER A 56 6.76 16.89 7.01
N SER A 57 7.78 17.73 6.76
CA SER A 57 8.77 18.02 7.81
C SER A 57 8.05 18.59 9.04
N GLN A 58 8.51 18.23 10.25
CA GLN A 58 7.79 18.38 11.54
C GLN A 58 7.32 19.81 11.89
N THR A 59 7.64 20.82 11.09
CA THR A 59 7.35 22.23 11.36
C THR A 59 6.19 22.83 10.55
N ARG A 60 5.64 22.13 9.55
CA ARG A 60 4.61 22.70 8.65
C ARG A 60 3.50 21.71 8.32
N ASN A 61 2.25 22.16 8.36
CA ASN A 61 1.10 21.39 7.88
C ASN A 61 0.87 21.56 6.37
N ILE A 62 0.52 20.50 5.68
CA ILE A 62 0.02 20.53 4.32
C ILE A 62 -1.37 21.19 4.35
N THR A 63 -1.63 22.10 3.42
CA THR A 63 -2.94 22.69 3.15
C THR A 63 -3.47 22.24 1.79
N TYR A 64 -2.57 22.10 0.81
CA TYR A 64 -2.87 21.51 -0.49
C TYR A 64 -1.59 21.01 -1.15
N ILE A 65 -1.76 20.17 -2.17
CA ILE A 65 -0.72 19.77 -3.09
C ILE A 65 -1.08 20.21 -4.50
N GLU A 66 -0.07 20.48 -5.31
CA GLU A 66 -0.24 20.85 -6.72
C GLU A 66 0.58 19.93 -7.60
N LEU A 67 -0.04 19.46 -8.67
CA LEU A 67 0.64 18.76 -9.75
C LEU A 67 1.36 19.78 -10.63
N ALA A 68 2.66 19.91 -10.41
CA ALA A 68 3.56 20.75 -11.18
C ALA A 68 4.19 19.97 -12.34
N SER A 69 4.83 20.69 -13.27
CA SER A 69 5.50 20.05 -14.43
C SER A 69 6.62 19.11 -14.03
N LYS A 70 7.26 19.32 -12.87
CA LYS A 70 8.37 18.51 -12.37
C LYS A 70 7.97 17.46 -11.35
N GLY A 71 6.71 17.41 -10.93
CA GLY A 71 6.30 16.51 -9.86
C GLY A 71 5.11 17.03 -9.05
N LEU A 72 5.10 16.66 -7.77
CA LEU A 72 4.04 17.00 -6.83
C LEU A 72 4.60 17.94 -5.75
N GLU A 73 4.09 19.15 -5.70
CA GLU A 73 4.54 20.20 -4.78
C GLU A 73 3.58 20.33 -3.60
N PHE A 74 4.11 20.53 -2.39
CA PHE A 74 3.35 20.56 -1.14
C PHE A 74 3.41 21.95 -0.53
N PHE A 75 2.25 22.47 -0.14
CA PHE A 75 2.08 23.85 0.30
C PHE A 75 1.51 23.95 1.70
N TYR A 76 2.05 24.85 2.50
CA TYR A 76 1.51 25.24 3.81
C TYR A 76 0.46 26.37 3.67
N ASP A 77 0.70 27.31 2.76
CA ASP A 77 -0.20 28.42 2.44
C ASP A 77 -0.07 28.78 0.94
N LYS A 78 -0.76 29.82 0.46
CA LYS A 78 -0.89 30.23 -0.94
C LYS A 78 0.44 30.53 -1.65
N TYR A 79 1.55 30.71 -0.94
CA TYR A 79 2.79 31.24 -1.54
C TYR A 79 4.06 30.43 -1.27
N GLU A 80 4.04 29.43 -0.38
CA GLU A 80 5.26 28.73 0.00
C GLU A 80 5.09 27.23 -0.13
N ASN A 81 5.70 26.67 -1.18
CA ASN A 81 5.98 25.24 -1.21
C ASN A 81 7.13 24.96 -0.24
N PHE A 82 7.02 23.88 0.52
CA PHE A 82 8.04 23.54 1.52
C PHE A 82 8.69 22.18 1.28
N THR A 83 8.07 21.35 0.43
CA THR A 83 8.63 20.08 -0.03
C THR A 83 8.00 19.66 -1.35
N GLN A 84 8.60 18.67 -2.02
CA GLN A 84 8.12 18.15 -3.29
C GLN A 84 8.54 16.69 -3.51
N ILE A 85 7.71 15.95 -4.23
CA ILE A 85 8.06 14.66 -4.83
C ILE A 85 8.44 14.93 -6.28
N LEU A 86 9.70 14.67 -6.63
CA LEU A 86 10.22 14.92 -7.97
C LEU A 86 9.96 13.75 -8.92
N SER A 87 9.49 14.08 -10.12
CA SER A 87 9.54 13.19 -11.27
C SER A 87 10.95 13.28 -11.89
N PRO A 88 11.69 12.16 -11.99
CA PRO A 88 13.09 12.17 -12.44
C PRO A 88 13.26 12.47 -13.94
N TYR A 89 12.20 12.40 -14.75
CA TYR A 89 12.28 12.58 -16.20
C TYR A 89 12.09 14.03 -16.65
N GLN A 90 12.62 14.33 -17.84
CA GLN A 90 12.62 15.67 -18.43
C GLN A 90 11.24 16.12 -18.95
N GLU A 91 10.37 15.17 -19.31
CA GLU A 91 9.05 15.48 -19.84
C GLU A 91 8.13 15.99 -18.73
N PRO A 92 7.30 17.01 -19.00
CA PRO A 92 6.43 17.59 -17.99
C PRO A 92 5.34 16.60 -17.60
N VAL A 93 5.17 16.42 -16.29
CA VAL A 93 4.06 15.66 -15.71
C VAL A 93 2.72 16.27 -16.13
N ARG A 94 1.78 15.38 -16.46
CA ARG A 94 0.46 15.74 -17.02
C ARG A 94 -0.68 15.43 -16.07
N PHE A 95 -0.64 14.28 -15.42
CA PHE A 95 -1.62 13.87 -14.43
C PHE A 95 -0.97 12.96 -13.38
N LEU A 96 -1.64 12.83 -12.23
CA LEU A 96 -1.41 11.75 -11.30
C LEU A 96 -2.53 10.71 -11.39
N SER A 97 -2.23 9.45 -11.10
CA SER A 97 -3.24 8.40 -11.06
C SER A 97 -2.91 7.39 -9.96
N LEU A 98 -3.97 6.90 -9.31
CA LEU A 98 -3.90 5.74 -8.44
C LEU A 98 -4.29 4.51 -9.27
N ASP A 99 -3.35 3.57 -9.40
CA ASP A 99 -3.55 2.35 -10.18
C ASP A 99 -4.55 1.42 -9.48
N ASN A 100 -5.53 0.92 -10.22
CA ASN A 100 -6.63 0.14 -9.66
C ASN A 100 -6.25 -1.31 -9.38
N ASP A 101 -5.29 -1.88 -10.10
CA ASP A 101 -4.88 -3.27 -9.92
C ASP A 101 -3.81 -3.43 -8.84
N THR A 102 -2.90 -2.46 -8.72
CA THR A 102 -1.75 -2.50 -7.79
C THR A 102 -1.88 -1.57 -6.58
N GLY A 103 -2.74 -0.56 -6.65
CA GLY A 103 -2.80 0.51 -5.65
C GLY A 103 -1.60 1.44 -5.67
N ASN A 104 -0.73 1.38 -6.67
CA ASN A 104 0.43 2.26 -6.74
C ASN A 104 0.03 3.65 -7.23
N LEU A 105 0.63 4.69 -6.66
CA LEU A 105 0.43 6.06 -7.13
C LEU A 105 1.52 6.40 -8.14
N GLY A 106 1.10 6.89 -9.31
CA GLY A 106 2.00 7.28 -10.38
C GLY A 106 1.80 8.73 -10.83
N LEU A 107 2.90 9.35 -11.26
CA LEU A 107 2.90 10.57 -12.05
C LEU A 107 3.14 10.19 -13.51
N TYR A 108 2.41 10.80 -14.43
CA TYR A 108 2.42 10.40 -15.84
C TYR A 108 2.82 11.55 -16.75
N ASP A 109 3.73 11.28 -17.65
CA ASP A 109 4.13 12.16 -18.75
C ASP A 109 3.62 11.59 -20.09
N TYR A 110 3.59 12.42 -21.14
CA TYR A 110 3.32 11.95 -22.49
C TYR A 110 4.63 11.56 -23.16
N SER A 111 4.73 10.33 -23.66
CA SER A 111 5.88 9.89 -24.44
C SER A 111 5.58 10.04 -25.93
N PRO A 112 6.16 11.04 -26.63
CA PRO A 112 5.94 11.20 -28.07
C PRO A 112 6.47 10.00 -28.88
N TYR A 113 7.53 9.35 -28.40
CA TYR A 113 8.08 8.15 -29.03
C TYR A 113 7.15 6.93 -28.94
N LYS A 114 6.41 6.77 -27.83
CA LYS A 114 5.50 5.63 -27.62
C LYS A 114 4.04 5.95 -27.96
N ASP A 115 3.78 7.19 -28.34
CA ASP A 115 2.44 7.75 -28.59
C ASP A 115 1.43 7.45 -27.47
N LYS A 116 1.90 7.52 -26.22
CA LYS A 116 1.08 7.21 -25.03
C LYS A 116 1.61 7.85 -23.77
N PHE A 117 0.74 7.96 -22.77
CA PHE A 117 1.15 8.30 -21.43
C PHE A 117 1.91 7.14 -20.79
N LYS A 118 2.99 7.47 -20.09
CA LYS A 118 3.78 6.51 -19.31
C LYS A 118 4.00 7.06 -17.91
N ALA A 119 4.17 6.17 -16.95
CA ALA A 119 4.59 6.58 -15.62
C ALA A 119 6.02 7.16 -15.69
N SER A 120 6.17 8.40 -15.25
CA SER A 120 7.45 9.08 -15.05
C SER A 120 7.96 8.88 -13.62
N PHE A 121 7.05 8.64 -12.68
CA PHE A 121 7.38 8.32 -11.30
C PHE A 121 6.32 7.36 -10.75
N GLN A 122 6.75 6.43 -9.91
CA GLN A 122 5.86 5.60 -9.11
C GLN A 122 6.36 5.63 -7.67
N VAL A 123 5.42 5.69 -6.75
CA VAL A 123 5.72 5.74 -5.32
C VAL A 123 6.40 4.45 -4.84
N LEU A 124 5.89 3.31 -5.29
CA LEU A 124 6.41 1.99 -4.93
C LEU A 124 7.15 1.39 -6.12
N ASN A 125 8.44 1.07 -5.92
CA ASN A 125 9.32 0.59 -6.98
C ASN A 125 9.53 -0.93 -6.98
N THR A 126 9.19 -1.61 -5.89
CA THR A 126 9.28 -3.06 -5.82
C THR A 126 7.91 -3.70 -5.68
N THR A 127 7.73 -4.84 -6.34
CA THR A 127 6.47 -5.59 -6.31
C THR A 127 6.02 -5.90 -4.88
N CYS A 128 6.96 -6.07 -3.96
CA CYS A 128 6.66 -6.49 -2.59
C CYS A 128 6.35 -5.37 -1.63
N ASP A 129 6.60 -4.12 -2.02
CA ASP A 129 6.10 -2.96 -1.30
C ASP A 129 4.62 -2.69 -1.64
N LEU A 130 4.11 -3.28 -2.73
CA LEU A 130 2.72 -3.15 -3.12
C LEU A 130 1.80 -3.90 -2.13
N PRO A 131 0.63 -3.33 -1.82
CA PRO A 131 -0.39 -4.06 -1.08
C PRO A 131 -0.82 -5.29 -1.89
N LEU A 132 -1.08 -6.40 -1.20
CA LEU A 132 -1.57 -7.64 -1.83
C LEU A 132 -0.65 -8.20 -2.94
N ALA A 133 0.65 -7.90 -2.88
CA ALA A 133 1.67 -8.42 -3.81
C ALA A 133 1.63 -9.94 -3.99
N CYS A 134 1.23 -10.66 -2.95
CA CYS A 134 1.04 -12.09 -2.94
C CYS A 134 -0.43 -12.45 -2.74
N SER A 135 -0.84 -13.58 -3.35
CA SER A 135 -2.15 -14.17 -3.11
C SER A 135 -2.37 -14.50 -1.63
N SER A 136 -3.61 -14.76 -1.23
CA SER A 136 -3.96 -15.13 0.14
C SER A 136 -2.99 -16.14 0.77
N TYR A 137 -2.52 -15.82 1.99
CA TYR A 137 -1.54 -16.57 2.76
C TYR A 137 -0.14 -16.72 2.13
N GLY A 138 0.14 -15.97 1.06
CA GLY A 138 1.47 -15.77 0.55
C GLY A 138 2.17 -14.60 1.25
N ILE A 139 3.48 -14.73 1.46
CA ILE A 139 4.35 -13.68 1.97
C ILE A 139 5.42 -13.38 0.94
N CYS A 140 5.71 -12.11 0.70
CA CYS A 140 6.87 -11.76 -0.10
C CYS A 140 8.16 -11.93 0.69
N THR A 141 9.14 -12.59 0.07
CA THR A 141 10.47 -12.84 0.63
C THR A 141 11.48 -11.79 0.19
N PHE A 142 12.67 -11.78 0.82
CA PHE A 142 13.79 -10.91 0.41
C PHE A 142 14.22 -11.10 -1.05
N SER A 143 13.92 -12.25 -1.67
CA SER A 143 14.18 -12.48 -3.10
C SER A 143 13.12 -11.87 -4.02
N LYS A 144 12.18 -11.08 -3.48
CA LYS A 144 11.06 -10.45 -4.19
C LYS A 144 10.10 -11.47 -4.84
N THR A 145 9.97 -12.64 -4.22
CA THR A 145 9.09 -13.71 -4.67
C THR A 145 8.07 -14.07 -3.60
N CYS A 146 6.89 -14.48 -4.05
CA CYS A 146 5.85 -14.96 -3.15
C CYS A 146 6.14 -16.39 -2.71
N SER A 147 6.19 -16.58 -1.39
CA SER A 147 6.29 -17.89 -0.76
C SER A 147 5.04 -18.14 0.08
N CYS A 148 4.64 -19.40 0.21
CA CYS A 148 3.51 -19.71 1.05
C CYS A 148 3.89 -19.68 2.53
N ILE A 149 3.08 -19.03 3.37
CA ILE A 149 3.23 -19.12 4.82
C ILE A 149 3.08 -20.60 5.22
N LYS A 150 4.12 -21.09 5.89
CA LYS A 150 4.16 -22.41 6.53
C LYS A 150 3.92 -22.20 8.02
N LEU A 151 3.07 -23.02 8.60
CA LEU A 151 2.90 -23.03 10.05
C LEU A 151 3.99 -23.95 10.65
N LEU A 152 4.47 -23.74 11.91
CA LEU A 152 5.28 -24.69 12.76
C LEU A 152 4.60 -25.14 14.12
N THR A 153 4.14 -26.41 14.30
CA THR A 153 3.22 -26.85 15.41
C THR A 153 4.04 -27.63 16.37
N ARG A 154 3.76 -27.46 17.65
CA ARG A 154 4.20 -28.41 18.65
C ARG A 154 3.08 -29.42 18.89
N ASP A 155 3.44 -30.70 18.92
CA ASP A 155 2.53 -31.74 19.42
C ASP A 155 2.12 -31.40 20.86
N GLN A 156 0.87 -31.73 21.16
CA GLN A 156 0.16 -31.42 22.37
C GLN A 156 0.75 -32.19 23.57
N ASP A 157 1.84 -31.69 24.15
CA ASP A 157 2.12 -31.85 25.57
C ASP A 157 3.27 -30.95 25.99
N THR A 158 2.96 -29.72 26.40
CA THR A 158 3.61 -28.94 27.46
C THR A 158 3.21 -27.47 27.31
N THR A 159 2.61 -26.94 28.37
CA THR A 159 2.44 -25.52 28.63
C THR A 159 3.82 -24.83 28.65
N ASN A 160 4.22 -24.14 27.58
CA ASN A 160 5.19 -23.05 27.69
C ASN A 160 5.15 -22.16 26.45
N ASP A 161 4.84 -20.88 26.69
CA ASP A 161 4.63 -19.77 25.74
C ASP A 161 5.94 -19.28 25.09
N ASP A 162 6.72 -20.17 24.47
CA ASP A 162 7.94 -19.76 23.76
C ASP A 162 7.88 -20.19 22.29
N CYS A 163 7.99 -19.19 21.39
CA CYS A 163 7.91 -19.33 19.94
C CYS A 163 9.18 -19.98 19.33
N ASN A 164 9.68 -21.08 19.90
CA ASN A 164 10.86 -21.78 19.42
C ASN A 164 10.58 -23.24 19.04
N GLU A 165 11.01 -23.55 17.81
CA GLU A 165 11.15 -24.84 17.12
C GLU A 165 10.08 -25.92 17.37
N GLY A 166 9.14 -26.02 16.42
CA GLY A 166 8.22 -27.14 16.23
C GLY A 166 7.97 -27.37 14.72
N LEU A 167 7.32 -28.47 14.32
CA LEU A 167 7.16 -28.93 12.93
C LEU A 167 5.66 -28.85 12.53
N PHE A 168 5.24 -28.08 11.50
CA PHE A 168 4.08 -28.49 10.67
C PHE A 168 4.56 -28.76 9.25
N ILE A 169 3.90 -29.71 8.59
CA ILE A 169 4.01 -29.93 7.15
C ILE A 169 2.66 -29.55 6.53
N GLY A 170 2.40 -28.24 6.40
CA GLY A 170 1.20 -27.73 5.75
C GLY A 170 1.37 -26.29 5.24
N ASN A 171 1.02 -26.07 3.98
CA ASN A 171 1.08 -24.76 3.32
C ASN A 171 -0.31 -24.12 3.30
N LEU A 172 -0.44 -22.87 3.76
CA LEU A 172 -1.73 -22.16 3.83
C LEU A 172 -2.36 -21.82 2.47
N CYS A 173 -1.59 -21.92 1.39
CA CYS A 173 -1.98 -21.54 0.03
C CYS A 173 -2.65 -22.68 -0.74
N GLY A 174 -2.72 -23.88 -0.14
CA GLY A 174 -3.39 -25.04 -0.73
C GLY A 174 -4.89 -25.07 -0.41
N LYS A 175 -5.71 -25.57 -1.33
CA LYS A 175 -7.17 -25.75 -1.17
C LYS A 175 -7.58 -26.78 -0.09
N GLY A 176 -6.65 -27.28 0.73
CA GLY A 176 -6.82 -28.50 1.54
C GLY A 176 -6.84 -28.33 3.06
N LEU A 177 -6.72 -27.12 3.62
CA LEU A 177 -6.76 -26.95 5.06
C LEU A 177 -8.21 -26.96 5.57
N ARG A 178 -8.52 -27.91 6.47
CA ARG A 178 -9.71 -27.84 7.33
C ARG A 178 -9.60 -26.55 8.15
N ARG A 179 -10.51 -25.61 7.84
CA ARG A 179 -10.57 -24.27 8.40
C ARG A 179 -11.17 -24.31 9.80
N ASP A 180 -10.37 -24.65 10.81
CA ASP A 180 -10.78 -24.41 12.19
C ASP A 180 -10.38 -22.99 12.59
N SER A 181 -11.39 -22.17 12.89
CA SER A 181 -11.26 -20.73 13.18
C SER A 181 -10.41 -20.44 14.42
N SER A 182 -10.20 -21.43 15.30
CA SER A 182 -9.37 -21.35 16.50
C SER A 182 -7.87 -21.36 16.20
N SER A 183 -7.44 -22.07 15.15
CA SER A 183 -6.03 -22.17 14.76
C SER A 183 -5.52 -20.85 14.17
N LEU A 184 -6.36 -20.12 13.42
CA LEU A 184 -6.01 -18.83 12.82
C LEU A 184 -5.78 -17.71 13.85
N GLN A 185 -6.49 -17.73 14.98
CA GLN A 185 -6.31 -16.74 16.06
C GLN A 185 -4.98 -16.92 16.79
N HIS A 186 -4.54 -18.16 17.00
CA HIS A 186 -3.22 -18.44 17.58
C HIS A 186 -2.07 -17.98 16.67
N ILE A 187 -2.20 -18.18 15.35
CA ILE A 187 -1.20 -17.78 14.36
C ILE A 187 -1.02 -16.25 14.31
N ALA A 188 -2.13 -15.51 14.41
CA ALA A 188 -2.09 -14.05 14.47
C ALA A 188 -1.35 -13.55 15.73
N GLY A 189 -1.46 -14.26 16.86
CA GLY A 189 -0.74 -13.93 18.09
C GLY A 189 0.79 -14.07 17.97
N CYS A 190 1.29 -15.11 17.32
CA CYS A 190 2.72 -15.34 17.14
C CYS A 190 3.39 -14.40 16.12
N LEU A 191 2.65 -13.93 15.10
CA LEU A 191 3.19 -12.99 14.10
C LEU A 191 3.43 -11.57 14.64
N VAL A 192 2.83 -11.22 15.78
CA VAL A 192 2.93 -9.89 16.40
C VAL A 192 4.10 -9.79 17.39
N GLN A 193 4.73 -10.92 17.77
CA GLN A 193 5.77 -10.98 18.79
C GLN A 193 7.22 -10.95 18.25
N LYS A 194 7.44 -10.56 16.99
CA LYS A 194 8.79 -10.41 16.41
C LYS A 194 9.04 -9.02 15.85
#